data_AF-A0A2E0T4I2-F1
#
_entry.id   AF-A0A2E0T4I2-F1
#
_cell.length_a   1.000
_cell.length_b   1.000
_cell.length_c   1.000
_cell.angle_alpha   90.00
_cell.angle_beta   90.00
_cell.angle_gamma   90.00
#
_symmetry.space_group_name_H-M   'P 1'
#
loop_
_entity.id
_entity.type
_entity.pdbx_description
1 polymer ?
#
loop_
_entity_poly.entity_id
_entity_poly.type
_entity_poly.pdbx_seq_one_letter_code
_entity_poly.pdbx_strand_id
1 'polypeptide(L)'
;MVPDWLDAERLEWVILAVIGGLLVSVYVVLNFVRKVVTKFLLLLVIAGLGVSLWIQRADLRACAETCQCTLYGESVALPEDRRPERCNPGP
;
A
#
# COMPACT_ATOMS: atom_id res chain seq x y z
N MET A 1 -22.17 25.38 -46.40
CA MET A 1 -23.53 24.87 -46.10
C MET A 1 -23.38 23.97 -44.89
N VAL A 2 -23.81 24.45 -43.72
CA VAL A 2 -23.79 23.66 -42.48
C VAL A 2 -25.01 22.72 -42.56
N PRO A 3 -24.89 21.43 -42.22
CA PRO A 3 -25.99 20.48 -42.36
C PRO A 3 -27.23 20.87 -41.54
N ASP A 4 -28.45 20.70 -42.07
CA ASP A 4 -29.72 21.00 -41.36
C ASP A 4 -29.98 20.11 -40.11
N TRP A 5 -29.09 19.16 -39.78
CA TRP A 5 -29.15 18.44 -38.50
C TRP A 5 -28.42 19.19 -37.36
N LEU A 6 -27.68 20.25 -37.70
CA LEU A 6 -26.94 21.15 -36.81
C LEU A 6 -27.78 22.40 -36.48
N ASP A 7 -29.07 22.21 -36.24
CA ASP A 7 -29.92 23.25 -35.64
C ASP A 7 -29.31 23.68 -34.30
N ALA A 8 -29.14 24.99 -34.11
CA ALA A 8 -28.49 25.57 -32.93
C ALA A 8 -29.12 25.08 -31.61
N GLU A 9 -30.43 24.88 -31.62
CA GLU A 9 -31.22 24.42 -30.46
C GLU A 9 -30.92 22.96 -30.06
N ARG A 10 -30.65 22.10 -31.05
CA ARG A 10 -30.27 20.70 -30.82
C ARG A 10 -28.80 20.60 -30.39
N LEU A 11 -27.95 21.50 -30.90
CA LEU A 11 -26.53 21.55 -30.54
C LEU A 11 -26.33 21.95 -29.07
N GLU A 12 -27.13 22.90 -28.57
CA GLU A 12 -27.07 23.35 -27.18
C GLU A 12 -27.38 22.21 -26.19
N TRP A 13 -28.43 21.43 -26.46
CA TRP A 13 -28.79 20.26 -25.66
C TRP A 13 -27.73 19.16 -25.70
N VAL A 14 -27.15 18.89 -26.88
CA VAL A 14 -26.09 17.89 -27.02
C VAL A 14 -24.84 18.31 -26.26
N ILE A 15 -24.45 19.58 -26.33
CA ILE A 15 -23.30 20.11 -25.59
C ILE A 15 -23.54 20.00 -24.08
N LEU A 16 -24.73 20.37 -23.60
CA LEU A 16 -25.09 20.23 -22.18
C LEU A 16 -25.06 18.76 -21.73
N ALA A 17 -25.56 17.84 -22.55
CA ALA A 17 -25.53 16.41 -22.26
C ALA A 17 -24.09 15.86 -22.21
N VAL A 18 -23.23 16.30 -23.14
CA VAL A 18 -21.82 15.91 -23.17
C VAL A 18 -21.09 16.44 -21.94
N ILE A 19 -21.26 17.73 -21.60
CA ILE A 19 -20.65 18.33 -20.40
C ILE A 19 -21.14 17.60 -19.15
N GLY A 20 -22.44 17.38 -19.03
CA GLY A 20 -23.02 16.62 -17.93
C GLY A 20 -22.45 15.22 -17.80
N GLY A 21 -22.36 14.49 -18.92
CA GLY A 21 -21.77 13.15 -18.97
C GLY A 21 -20.29 13.15 -18.58
N LEU A 22 -19.53 14.15 -19.00
CA LEU A 22 -18.11 14.29 -18.68
C LEU A 22 -17.90 14.56 -17.18
N LEU A 23 -18.73 15.42 -16.58
CA LEU A 23 -18.71 15.68 -15.14
C LEU A 23 -19.06 14.42 -14.33
N VAL A 24 -20.09 13.68 -14.74
CA VAL A 24 -20.47 12.41 -14.09
C VAL A 24 -19.34 11.38 -14.21
N SER A 25 -18.76 11.24 -15.40
CA SER A 25 -17.62 10.34 -15.63
C SER A 25 -16.45 10.66 -14.70
N VAL A 26 -16.04 11.93 -14.63
CA VAL A 26 -14.97 12.38 -13.73
C VAL A 26 -15.31 12.10 -12.27
N TYR A 27 -16.55 12.37 -11.85
CA TYR A 27 -17.00 12.09 -10.49
C TYR A 27 -16.94 10.60 -10.16
N VAL A 28 -17.40 9.74 -11.06
CA VAL A 28 -17.36 8.28 -10.90
C VAL A 28 -15.91 7.79 -10.81
N VAL A 29 -15.03 8.25 -11.69
CA VAL A 29 -13.61 7.88 -11.68
C VAL A 29 -12.95 8.32 -10.38
N LEU A 30 -13.15 9.56 -9.94
CA LEU A 30 -12.59 10.07 -8.68
C LEU A 30 -13.07 9.26 -7.48
N ASN A 31 -14.36 8.94 -7.42
CA ASN A 31 -14.92 8.17 -6.32
C ASN A 31 -14.43 6.71 -6.34
N PHE A 32 -14.32 6.12 -7.54
CA PHE A 32 -13.76 4.80 -7.74
C PHE A 32 -12.30 4.75 -7.30
N VAL A 33 -11.47 5.69 -7.77
CA VAL A 33 -10.06 5.81 -7.39
C VAL A 33 -9.96 5.97 -5.88
N ARG A 34 -10.71 6.87 -5.23
CA ARG A 34 -10.69 6.99 -3.76
C ARG A 34 -11.01 5.68 -3.07
N LYS A 35 -12.07 4.99 -3.48
CA LYS A 35 -12.52 3.73 -2.85
C LYS A 35 -11.53 2.58 -3.07
N VAL A 36 -10.92 2.52 -4.25
CA VAL A 36 -9.94 1.50 -4.64
C VAL A 36 -8.60 1.78 -3.99
N VAL A 37 -8.09 3.01 -4.06
CA VAL A 37 -6.83 3.43 -3.45
C VAL A 37 -6.84 3.15 -1.96
N THR A 38 -7.89 3.46 -1.22
CA THR A 38 -7.93 3.15 0.23
C THR A 38 -7.80 1.65 0.49
N LYS A 39 -8.47 0.80 -0.31
CA LYS A 39 -8.37 -0.65 -0.17
C LYS A 39 -6.98 -1.18 -0.54
N PHE A 40 -6.42 -0.71 -1.66
CA PHE A 40 -5.09 -1.09 -2.10
C PHE A 40 -4.00 -0.61 -1.13
N LEU A 41 -4.13 0.61 -0.61
CA LEU A 41 -3.23 1.16 0.39
C LEU A 41 -3.25 0.29 1.65
N LEU A 42 -4.44 -0.09 2.13
CA LEU A 42 -4.58 -0.97 3.28
C LEU A 42 -3.96 -2.36 3.04
N LEU A 43 -4.19 -2.95 1.86
CA LEU A 43 -3.56 -4.20 1.46
C LEU A 43 -2.04 -4.08 1.38
N LEU A 44 -1.51 -2.99 0.82
CA LEU A 44 -0.07 -2.72 0.76
C LEU A 44 0.53 -2.54 2.14
N VAL A 45 -0.15 -1.85 3.06
CA VAL A 45 0.29 -1.71 4.45
C VAL A 45 0.34 -3.08 5.12
N ILE A 46 -0.70 -3.90 5.01
CA ILE A 46 -0.71 -5.26 5.60
C ILE A 46 0.38 -6.14 4.98
N ALA A 47 0.53 -6.12 3.66
CA ALA A 47 1.58 -6.87 2.97
C ALA A 47 2.98 -6.39 3.38
N GLY A 48 3.19 -5.07 3.46
CA GLY A 48 4.43 -4.46 3.91
C GLY A 48 4.76 -4.83 5.36
N LEU A 49 3.76 -4.84 6.24
CA LEU A 49 3.91 -5.33 7.62
C LEU A 49 4.24 -6.82 7.67
N GLY A 50 3.58 -7.64 6.85
CA GLY A 50 3.88 -9.06 6.75
C GLY A 50 5.33 -9.32 6.28
N VAL A 51 5.77 -8.59 5.26
CA VAL A 51 7.14 -8.67 4.74
C VAL A 51 8.15 -8.15 5.76
N SER A 52 7.87 -7.05 6.46
CA SER A 52 8.78 -6.51 7.48
C SER A 52 8.91 -7.42 8.69
N LEU A 53 7.84 -8.11 9.11
CA LEU A 53 7.88 -9.16 10.13
C LEU A 53 8.66 -10.39 9.65
N TRP A 54 8.58 -10.72 8.36
CA TRP A 54 9.32 -11.83 7.77
C TRP A 54 10.82 -11.56 7.71
N ILE A 55 11.21 -10.33 7.36
CA ILE A 55 12.61 -9.86 7.40
C ILE A 55 13.15 -9.93 8.83
N GLN A 56 12.38 -9.47 9.82
CA GLN A 56 12.77 -9.57 11.24
C GLN A 56 13.00 -11.02 11.69
N ARG A 57 12.20 -11.96 11.18
CA ARG A 57 12.36 -13.37 11.51
C ARG A 57 13.61 -13.97 10.85
N ALA A 58 13.99 -13.49 9.67
CA ALA A 58 15.23 -13.90 9.00
C ALA A 58 16.46 -13.35 9.73
N ASP A 59 16.42 -12.10 10.20
CA ASP A 59 17.47 -11.51 11.03
C ASP A 59 17.62 -12.22 12.38
N LEU A 60 16.52 -12.67 12.99
CA LEU A 60 16.57 -13.52 14.20
C LEU A 60 17.29 -14.86 13.96
N ARG A 61 17.17 -15.44 12.74
CA ARG A 61 17.90 -16.67 12.38
C ARG A 61 19.38 -16.41 12.15
N ALA A 62 19.72 -15.30 11.50
CA ALA A 62 21.11 -14.89 11.29
C ALA A 62 21.81 -14.52 12.60
N CYS A 63 21.09 -13.91 13.55
CA CYS A 63 21.66 -13.56 14.84
C CYS A 63 21.98 -14.78 15.73
N ALA A 64 21.17 -15.85 15.65
CA ALA A 64 21.48 -17.10 16.35
C ALA A 64 22.81 -17.74 15.89
N GLU A 65 23.34 -17.34 14.72
CA GLU A 65 24.66 -17.75 14.25
C GLU A 65 25.81 -16.84 14.70
N THR A 66 25.56 -15.53 14.95
CA THR A 66 26.63 -14.54 15.22
C THR A 66 26.66 -13.98 16.65
N CYS A 67 25.71 -14.36 17.51
CA CYS A 67 25.60 -13.93 18.92
C CYS A 67 25.46 -12.41 19.17
N GLN A 68 25.23 -11.59 18.14
CA GLN A 68 24.98 -10.15 18.28
C GLN A 68 23.60 -9.78 17.72
N CYS A 69 22.60 -9.66 18.59
CA CYS A 69 21.22 -9.39 18.18
C CYS A 69 20.87 -7.91 18.31
N THR A 70 20.71 -7.26 17.16
CA THR A 70 20.11 -5.93 17.05
C THR A 70 18.70 -6.09 16.48
N LEU A 71 17.67 -5.80 17.30
CA LEU A 71 16.28 -5.82 16.86
C LEU A 71 15.85 -4.35 16.75
N TYR A 72 15.56 -3.87 15.53
CA TYR A 72 15.26 -2.46 15.26
C TYR A 72 16.37 -1.46 15.69
N GLY A 73 17.64 -1.86 15.62
CA GLY A 73 18.76 -1.00 16.00
C GLY A 73 18.99 -0.87 17.51
N GLU A 74 18.16 -1.52 18.34
CA GLU A 74 18.35 -1.61 19.79
C GLU A 74 18.96 -2.99 20.11
N SER A 75 20.05 -3.00 20.90
CA SER A 75 20.67 -4.23 21.40
C SER A 75 19.78 -4.84 22.49
N VAL A 76 18.95 -5.81 22.12
CA VAL A 76 18.10 -6.54 23.06
C VAL A 76 18.86 -7.74 23.61
N ALA A 77 18.98 -7.82 24.94
CA ALA A 77 19.51 -9.01 25.61
C ALA A 77 18.51 -10.16 25.41
N LEU A 78 18.97 -11.28 24.84
CA LEU A 78 18.13 -12.48 24.73
C LEU A 78 17.80 -12.97 26.14
N PRO A 79 16.52 -13.28 26.44
CA PRO A 79 16.18 -13.92 27.69
C PRO A 79 16.88 -15.29 27.76
N GLU A 80 17.38 -15.61 28.95
CA GLU A 80 18.25 -16.77 29.22
C GLU A 80 17.61 -18.11 28.81
N ASP A 81 16.28 -18.17 28.72
CA ASP A 81 15.52 -19.36 28.30
C ASP A 81 15.69 -19.71 26.81
N ARG A 82 16.09 -18.76 25.97
CA ARG A 82 16.17 -18.91 24.50
C ARG A 82 17.56 -18.62 23.93
N ARG A 83 18.55 -18.40 24.79
CA ARG A 83 19.96 -18.20 24.40
C ARG A 83 20.54 -19.54 23.91
N PRO A 84 21.07 -19.64 22.68
CA PRO A 84 21.81 -20.83 22.27
C PRO A 84 23.09 -20.95 23.11
N GLU A 85 23.44 -22.16 23.55
CA GLU A 85 24.60 -22.45 24.43
C GLU A 85 25.91 -21.87 23.88
N ARG A 86 26.03 -21.76 22.55
CA ARG A 86 27.19 -21.19 21.85
C ARG A 86 27.42 -19.69 22.11
N CYS A 87 26.40 -18.99 22.62
CA CYS A 87 26.47 -17.57 22.99
C CYS A 87 26.47 -17.38 24.51
N ASN A 88 26.67 -18.44 25.30
CA ASN A 88 26.85 -18.34 26.74
C ASN A 88 28.33 -17.98 27.02
N PRO A 89 28.64 -16.81 27.62
CA PRO A 89 29.96 -16.59 28.17
C PRO A 89 30.08 -17.51 29.38
N GLY A 90 30.67 -18.70 29.17
CA GLY A 90 31.10 -19.57 30.26
C GLY A 90 32.00 -18.80 31.25
N PRO A 91 32.12 -19.29 32.49
CA PRO A 91 32.70 -18.57 33.61
C PRO A 91 34.10 -18.02 33.35
#